data_AF-A0A5C6FL69-F1
#
_entry.id   AF-A0A5C6FL69-F1
#
_cell.length_a   1.000
_cell.length_b   1.000
_cell.length_c   1.000
_cell.angle_alpha   90.00
_cell.angle_beta   90.00
_cell.angle_gamma   90.00
#
_symmetry.space_group_name_H-M   'P 1'
#
loop_
_entity.id
_entity.type
_entity.pdbx_description
1 polymer ?
#
loop_
_entity_poly.entity_id
_entity_poly.type
_entity_poly.pdbx_seq_one_letter_code
_entity_poly.pdbx_strand_id
1 'polypeptide(L)'
;MVDAMTKPTTLASQNDVTHPSVLAPTCLLVLLFFVYAGDAAPMINEAHYLVKAKNFWQPDWCQYDLFASSGKAHATYYVALGWLTKFVSLETTAWVGRLIGWCLVATGLARLCRALFRNRWASIVVAIVWMAGVEYGNLAGEWVIGGTEAKVPAYGFVLMGLAELVHRRWNRVWVYLGAASAFHVLTGGWSVVAAMLAWCLTERNRDDRYPFWTTGLFVGGGLSLFGLVPAIALSMGVTDAESIAAAKIYSYFRIRHHLLPADFDGWWYVRHGITLVISSAGIAIFLRQSRKLQRLYAFALGAVLIAGGGLVVGSLPAAMPDLAAKLLRFYWFRLSDAIVPLILGVLVMQAIIDQRTWLRSTGFGLFLIAMGLVGFSVHDRTRIPVPPSTDNRTLGWDADASAETQASTFTDWLKVCYWAKQSTPASEVFLTPRHQQTFKWYAERAEVVNWKDVPQDAKSLFEWDRRFADVFPTRLGTIRVTIGYRALRDYRDRYGVRFMIVDRRVVGEDLPLVRVYPLQSEDNPTYAVYELPR
;
A
#
# COMPACT_ATOMS: atom_id res chain seq x y z
N MET A 1 -63.87 -56.36 -22.31
CA MET A 1 -62.74 -56.23 -23.25
C MET A 1 -62.47 -54.74 -23.43
N VAL A 2 -61.23 -54.36 -23.14
CA VAL A 2 -60.42 -53.35 -23.84
C VAL A 2 -60.86 -51.88 -23.64
N ASP A 3 -60.18 -51.05 -22.84
CA ASP A 3 -58.79 -50.55 -22.84
C ASP A 3 -58.85 -49.04 -23.17
N ALA A 4 -58.65 -48.22 -22.14
CA ALA A 4 -58.70 -46.77 -22.23
C ALA A 4 -57.28 -46.23 -22.46
N MET A 5 -57.14 -45.47 -23.54
CA MET A 5 -55.93 -44.78 -23.99
C MET A 5 -55.19 -44.04 -22.86
N THR A 6 -53.94 -44.43 -22.63
CA THR A 6 -52.97 -43.71 -21.82
C THR A 6 -52.25 -42.63 -22.65
N LYS A 7 -52.24 -41.39 -22.13
CA LYS A 7 -51.48 -40.25 -22.66
C LYS A 7 -49.97 -40.45 -22.44
N PRO A 8 -49.10 -39.92 -23.31
CA PRO A 8 -47.66 -39.88 -23.07
C PRO A 8 -47.32 -38.75 -22.09
N THR A 9 -46.70 -39.12 -20.97
CA THR A 9 -46.14 -38.22 -19.97
C THR A 9 -44.92 -37.52 -20.56
N THR A 10 -44.99 -36.20 -20.69
CA THR A 10 -43.86 -35.34 -21.05
C THR A 10 -42.77 -35.43 -19.98
N LEU A 11 -41.58 -35.89 -20.39
CA LEU A 11 -40.33 -35.79 -19.64
C LEU A 11 -40.05 -34.31 -19.32
N ALA A 12 -40.19 -33.95 -18.05
CA ALA A 12 -39.67 -32.68 -17.54
C ALA A 12 -38.14 -32.71 -17.64
N SER A 13 -37.58 -31.78 -18.41
CA SER A 13 -36.15 -31.55 -18.55
C SER A 13 -35.55 -31.16 -17.19
N GLN A 14 -34.91 -32.11 -16.54
CA GLN A 14 -33.88 -31.82 -15.55
C GLN A 14 -32.67 -31.25 -16.27
N ASN A 15 -32.24 -30.07 -15.80
CA ASN A 15 -30.93 -29.42 -15.94
C ASN A 15 -30.99 -28.04 -16.60
N ASP A 16 -31.48 -27.08 -15.83
CA ASP A 16 -30.98 -25.71 -15.91
C ASP A 16 -30.47 -25.31 -14.52
N VAL A 17 -29.35 -25.93 -14.11
CA VAL A 17 -28.59 -25.47 -12.95
C VAL A 17 -27.91 -24.18 -13.37
N THR A 18 -28.64 -23.06 -13.22
CA THR A 18 -28.07 -21.72 -13.38
C THR A 18 -26.84 -21.62 -12.48
N HIS A 19 -25.65 -21.65 -13.06
CA HIS A 19 -24.44 -21.31 -12.33
C HIS A 19 -24.65 -19.91 -11.75
N PRO A 20 -24.65 -19.72 -10.42
CA PRO A 20 -24.88 -18.40 -9.84
C PRO A 20 -23.83 -17.45 -10.40
N SER A 21 -24.29 -16.41 -11.10
CA SER A 21 -23.44 -15.49 -11.85
C SER A 21 -22.32 -14.95 -10.96
N VAL A 22 -21.08 -15.34 -11.26
CA VAL A 22 -19.86 -14.90 -10.53
C VAL A 22 -19.68 -13.38 -10.58
N LEU A 23 -20.26 -12.76 -11.60
CA LEU A 23 -20.13 -11.34 -11.90
C LEU A 23 -20.75 -10.46 -10.79
N ALA A 24 -21.94 -10.80 -10.29
CA ALA A 24 -22.67 -9.90 -9.38
C ALA A 24 -21.95 -9.66 -8.04
N PRO A 25 -21.47 -10.68 -7.28
CA PRO A 25 -20.73 -10.43 -6.04
C PRO A 25 -19.39 -9.73 -6.27
N THR A 26 -18.70 -10.00 -7.38
CA THR A 26 -17.43 -9.35 -7.71
C THR A 26 -17.63 -7.87 -8.07
N CYS A 27 -18.65 -7.53 -8.86
CA CYS A 27 -19.01 -6.14 -9.14
C CYS A 27 -19.38 -5.38 -7.87
N LEU A 28 -20.14 -6.00 -6.95
CA LEU A 28 -20.49 -5.39 -5.66
C LEU A 28 -19.27 -5.18 -4.75
N LEU A 29 -18.28 -6.09 -4.78
CA LEU A 29 -17.02 -5.87 -4.08
C LEU A 29 -16.25 -4.68 -4.65
N VAL A 30 -16.20 -4.54 -5.98
CA VAL A 30 -15.54 -3.39 -6.61
C VAL A 30 -16.25 -2.09 -6.24
N LEU A 31 -17.59 -2.09 -6.24
CA LEU A 31 -18.37 -0.93 -5.79
C LEU A 31 -18.12 -0.61 -4.31
N LEU A 32 -18.06 -1.63 -3.46
CA LEU A 32 -17.72 -1.47 -2.05
C LEU A 32 -16.33 -0.86 -1.86
N PHE A 33 -15.33 -1.33 -2.63
CA PHE A 33 -13.98 -0.76 -2.60
C PHE A 33 -13.95 0.67 -3.13
N PHE A 34 -14.75 0.99 -4.14
CA PHE A 34 -14.92 2.36 -4.63
C PHE A 34 -15.54 3.27 -3.56
N VAL A 35 -16.58 2.82 -2.85
CA VAL A 35 -17.17 3.61 -1.76
C VAL A 35 -16.18 3.80 -0.60
N TYR A 36 -15.38 2.77 -0.30
CA TYR A 36 -14.42 2.79 0.81
C TYR A 36 -13.12 3.58 0.51
N ALA A 37 -12.60 3.52 -0.71
CA ALA A 37 -11.28 4.04 -1.08
C ALA A 37 -11.28 4.87 -2.38
N GLY A 38 -12.45 5.34 -2.81
CA GLY A 38 -12.66 6.22 -3.96
C GLY A 38 -12.31 7.67 -3.71
N ASP A 39 -11.37 7.95 -2.80
CA ASP A 39 -10.90 9.29 -2.49
C ASP A 39 -10.27 9.97 -3.73
N ALA A 40 -10.28 11.30 -3.80
CA ALA A 40 -9.65 12.02 -4.91
C ALA A 40 -8.17 11.62 -5.09
N ALA A 41 -7.71 11.46 -6.33
CA ALA A 41 -6.30 11.21 -6.60
C ALA A 41 -5.49 12.51 -6.46
N PRO A 42 -4.22 12.46 -6.02
CA PRO A 42 -3.48 11.26 -5.63
C PRO A 42 -3.75 10.80 -4.20
N MET A 43 -3.83 9.48 -4.02
CA MET A 43 -3.63 8.81 -2.74
C MET A 43 -2.17 8.91 -2.28
N ILE A 44 -1.92 8.65 -1.00
CA ILE A 44 -0.64 8.86 -0.31
C ILE A 44 0.57 8.31 -1.07
N ASN A 45 0.47 7.10 -1.62
CA ASN A 45 1.59 6.47 -2.34
C ASN A 45 1.49 6.61 -3.87
N GLU A 46 0.39 7.13 -4.42
CA GLU A 46 0.24 7.32 -5.87
C GLU A 46 1.20 8.37 -6.40
N ALA A 47 1.37 9.47 -5.65
CA ALA A 47 2.33 10.52 -5.96
C ALA A 47 3.77 10.01 -6.01
N HIS A 48 4.07 8.91 -5.31
CA HIS A 48 5.38 8.26 -5.34
C HIS A 48 5.49 7.26 -6.50
N TYR A 49 4.54 6.32 -6.59
CA TYR A 49 4.59 5.21 -7.55
C TYR A 49 4.38 5.65 -8.99
N LEU A 50 3.43 6.54 -9.26
CA LEU A 50 3.11 6.96 -10.63
C LEU A 50 4.12 7.99 -11.16
N VAL A 51 4.75 8.78 -10.30
CA VAL A 51 5.90 9.63 -10.69
C VAL A 51 7.05 8.75 -11.17
N LYS A 52 7.40 7.69 -10.42
CA LYS A 52 8.40 6.70 -10.84
C LYS A 52 8.01 5.99 -12.13
N ALA A 53 6.74 5.61 -12.26
CA ALA A 53 6.21 4.92 -13.44
C ALA A 53 6.22 5.81 -14.69
N LYS A 54 5.87 7.10 -14.56
CA LYS A 54 5.92 8.07 -15.65
C LYS A 54 7.34 8.29 -16.11
N ASN A 55 8.27 8.57 -15.19
CA ASN A 55 9.69 8.72 -15.54
C ASN A 55 10.30 7.42 -16.11
N PHE A 56 9.86 6.24 -15.68
CA PHE A 56 10.32 4.96 -16.27
C PHE A 56 9.99 4.86 -17.77
N TRP A 57 8.84 5.38 -18.19
CA TRP A 57 8.39 5.35 -19.59
C TRP A 57 8.70 6.62 -20.38
N GLN A 58 9.00 7.72 -19.71
CA GLN A 58 9.33 9.04 -20.22
C GLN A 58 10.54 9.61 -19.44
N PRO A 59 11.77 9.12 -19.68
CA PRO A 59 12.94 9.46 -18.87
C PRO A 59 13.25 10.96 -18.79
N ASP A 60 12.93 11.72 -19.85
CA ASP A 60 13.13 13.18 -19.90
C ASP A 60 12.21 13.94 -18.93
N TRP A 61 11.07 13.35 -18.55
CA TRP A 61 10.11 13.95 -17.63
C TRP A 61 10.66 13.93 -16.20
N CYS A 62 10.85 15.11 -15.62
CA CYS A 62 11.49 15.32 -14.31
C CYS A 62 12.88 14.64 -14.20
N GLN A 63 13.67 14.61 -15.28
CA GLN A 63 14.98 13.93 -15.31
C GLN A 63 15.99 14.46 -14.27
N TYR A 64 15.87 15.73 -13.87
CA TYR A 64 16.74 16.36 -12.86
C TYR A 64 16.28 16.10 -11.42
N ASP A 65 15.14 15.43 -11.22
CA ASP A 65 14.68 15.04 -9.89
C ASP A 65 15.40 13.75 -9.45
N LEU A 66 16.06 13.82 -8.29
CA LEU A 66 16.84 12.70 -7.74
C LEU A 66 15.97 11.46 -7.54
N PHE A 67 14.76 11.63 -6.99
CA PHE A 67 13.89 10.49 -6.76
C PHE A 67 13.36 9.94 -8.08
N ALA A 68 12.76 10.76 -8.94
CA ALA A 68 12.14 10.26 -10.17
C ALA A 68 13.14 9.46 -11.03
N SER A 69 14.37 9.97 -11.19
CA SER A 69 15.44 9.38 -12.01
C SER A 69 16.26 8.27 -11.33
N SER A 70 16.22 8.15 -9.99
CA SER A 70 16.91 7.07 -9.27
C SER A 70 16.35 5.67 -9.61
N GLY A 71 16.99 4.64 -9.06
CA GLY A 71 16.68 3.25 -9.34
C GLY A 71 15.22 2.84 -9.11
N LYS A 72 14.79 1.78 -9.81
CA LYS A 72 13.38 1.41 -10.00
C LYS A 72 13.11 0.00 -9.42
N ALA A 73 12.79 -0.14 -8.13
CA ALA A 73 12.62 -1.48 -7.54
C ALA A 73 11.32 -2.17 -7.97
N HIS A 74 10.25 -1.43 -8.27
CA HIS A 74 8.94 -1.99 -8.62
C HIS A 74 8.73 -2.11 -10.15
N ALA A 75 9.74 -2.63 -10.87
CA ALA A 75 9.76 -2.68 -12.33
C ALA A 75 8.49 -3.31 -12.93
N THR A 76 8.02 -4.44 -12.41
CA THR A 76 6.78 -5.11 -12.87
C THR A 76 5.57 -4.17 -12.82
N TYR A 77 5.41 -3.39 -11.75
CA TYR A 77 4.33 -2.42 -11.64
C TYR A 77 4.48 -1.29 -12.68
N TYR A 78 5.70 -0.78 -12.86
CA TYR A 78 5.97 0.27 -13.86
C TYR A 78 5.71 -0.21 -15.29
N VAL A 79 6.09 -1.44 -15.62
CA VAL A 79 5.82 -2.04 -16.94
C VAL A 79 4.31 -2.25 -17.14
N ALA A 80 3.60 -2.75 -16.14
CA ALA A 80 2.19 -3.08 -16.26
C ALA A 80 1.26 -1.85 -16.38
N LEU A 81 1.53 -0.79 -15.62
CA LEU A 81 0.64 0.39 -15.53
C LEU A 81 1.26 1.69 -16.04
N GLY A 82 2.59 1.84 -15.96
CA GLY A 82 3.25 3.12 -16.24
C GLY A 82 3.13 3.60 -17.68
N TRP A 83 2.95 2.69 -18.65
CA TRP A 83 2.85 3.06 -20.06
C TRP A 83 1.63 3.94 -20.36
N LEU A 84 0.56 3.83 -19.55
CA LEU A 84 -0.65 4.65 -19.67
C LEU A 84 -0.35 6.15 -19.51
N THR A 85 0.67 6.50 -18.72
CA THR A 85 1.08 7.89 -18.47
C THR A 85 1.60 8.61 -19.72
N LYS A 86 1.85 7.87 -20.82
CA LYS A 86 2.17 8.45 -22.14
C LYS A 86 0.95 9.01 -22.86
N PHE A 87 -0.24 8.54 -22.50
CA PHE A 87 -1.47 8.80 -23.24
C PHE A 87 -2.49 9.60 -22.42
N VAL A 88 -2.47 9.45 -21.09
CA VAL A 88 -3.42 10.10 -20.18
C VAL A 88 -2.69 10.71 -18.98
N SER A 89 -3.39 11.56 -18.22
CA SER A 89 -2.84 12.21 -17.03
C SER A 89 -2.47 11.20 -15.93
N LEU A 90 -1.68 11.64 -14.95
CA LEU A 90 -1.37 10.85 -13.76
C LEU A 90 -2.65 10.48 -12.97
N GLU A 91 -3.61 11.39 -12.90
CA GLU A 91 -4.91 11.18 -12.26
C GLU A 91 -5.74 10.09 -12.97
N THR A 92 -5.88 10.18 -14.30
CA THR A 92 -6.59 9.15 -15.07
C THR A 92 -5.89 7.80 -14.94
N THR A 93 -4.55 7.79 -14.97
CA THR A 93 -3.76 6.58 -14.74
C THR A 93 -4.02 5.98 -13.35
N ALA A 94 -4.12 6.84 -12.31
CA ALA A 94 -4.43 6.41 -10.96
C ALA A 94 -5.78 5.69 -10.87
N TRP A 95 -6.83 6.29 -11.44
CA TRP A 95 -8.16 5.69 -11.46
C TRP A 95 -8.21 4.37 -12.22
N VAL A 96 -7.57 4.29 -13.39
CA VAL A 96 -7.45 3.02 -14.14
C VAL A 96 -6.71 1.98 -13.31
N GLY A 97 -5.59 2.35 -12.67
CA GLY A 97 -4.82 1.47 -11.81
C GLY A 97 -5.59 0.99 -10.58
N ARG A 98 -6.40 1.85 -9.95
CA ARG A 98 -7.29 1.49 -8.84
C ARG A 98 -8.34 0.47 -9.27
N LEU A 99 -9.06 0.73 -10.37
CA LEU A 99 -10.07 -0.20 -10.89
C LEU A 99 -9.48 -1.57 -11.22
N ILE A 100 -8.32 -1.62 -11.87
CA ILE A 100 -7.63 -2.88 -12.16
C ILE A 100 -7.24 -3.60 -10.86
N GLY A 101 -6.62 -2.90 -9.92
CA GLY A 101 -6.20 -3.47 -8.64
C GLY A 101 -7.38 -3.99 -7.80
N TRP A 102 -8.43 -3.18 -7.67
CA TRP A 102 -9.66 -3.54 -6.96
C TRP A 102 -10.38 -4.71 -7.61
N CYS A 103 -10.45 -4.79 -8.94
CA CYS A 103 -10.99 -5.94 -9.65
C CYS A 103 -10.19 -7.22 -9.33
N LEU A 104 -8.86 -7.14 -9.26
CA LEU A 104 -8.03 -8.29 -8.95
C LEU A 104 -8.22 -8.76 -7.49
N VAL A 105 -8.24 -7.83 -6.54
CA VAL A 105 -8.54 -8.13 -5.12
C VAL A 105 -9.94 -8.70 -4.96
N ALA A 106 -10.95 -8.09 -5.59
CA ALA A 106 -12.34 -8.53 -5.54
C ALA A 106 -12.50 -9.95 -6.12
N THR A 107 -11.83 -10.23 -7.24
CA THR A 107 -11.88 -11.56 -7.86
C THR A 107 -11.18 -12.60 -7.00
N GLY A 108 -10.02 -12.26 -6.41
CA GLY A 108 -9.30 -13.12 -5.48
C GLY A 108 -10.12 -13.45 -4.24
N LEU A 109 -10.71 -12.43 -3.61
CA LEU A 109 -11.53 -12.59 -2.42
C LEU A 109 -12.79 -13.40 -2.71
N ALA A 110 -13.49 -13.09 -3.81
CA ALA A 110 -14.68 -13.84 -4.22
C ALA A 110 -14.35 -15.31 -4.50
N ARG A 111 -13.20 -15.61 -5.13
CA ARG A 111 -12.74 -16.99 -5.35
C ARG A 111 -12.42 -17.70 -4.04
N LEU A 112 -11.73 -17.05 -3.10
CA LEU A 112 -11.44 -17.62 -1.79
C LEU A 112 -12.73 -17.93 -1.02
N CYS A 113 -13.67 -16.97 -0.97
CA CYS A 113 -14.93 -17.16 -0.27
C CYS A 113 -15.78 -18.27 -0.89
N ARG A 114 -15.84 -18.40 -2.23
CA ARG A 114 -16.53 -19.54 -2.89
C ARG A 114 -15.87 -20.89 -2.59
N ALA A 115 -14.55 -20.92 -2.39
CA ALA A 115 -13.86 -22.15 -2.02
C ALA A 115 -14.20 -22.62 -0.59
N LEU A 116 -14.59 -21.69 0.28
CA LEU A 116 -14.89 -21.91 1.69
C LEU A 116 -16.39 -22.04 2.00
N PHE A 117 -17.24 -21.26 1.34
CA PHE A 117 -18.65 -21.09 1.67
C PHE A 117 -19.56 -21.36 0.46
N ARG A 118 -20.74 -21.93 0.72
CA ARG A 118 -21.81 -22.07 -0.29
C ARG A 118 -22.60 -20.77 -0.50
N ASN A 119 -22.58 -19.86 0.48
CA ASN A 119 -23.31 -18.60 0.41
C ASN A 119 -22.63 -17.64 -0.59
N ARG A 120 -23.37 -17.23 -1.63
CA ARG A 120 -22.88 -16.32 -2.69
C ARG A 120 -22.47 -14.92 -2.19
N TRP A 121 -22.96 -14.51 -1.02
CA TRP A 121 -22.71 -13.21 -0.41
C TRP A 121 -21.61 -13.23 0.65
N ALA A 122 -21.01 -14.40 0.92
CA ALA A 122 -19.95 -14.55 1.91
C ALA A 122 -18.80 -13.56 1.70
N SER A 123 -18.45 -13.27 0.45
CA SER A 123 -17.36 -12.35 0.15
C SER A 123 -17.62 -10.91 0.57
N ILE A 124 -18.88 -10.45 0.59
CA ILE A 124 -19.23 -9.10 1.04
C ILE A 124 -19.04 -8.99 2.55
N VAL A 125 -19.55 -9.97 3.31
CA VAL A 125 -19.37 -10.04 4.77
C VAL A 125 -17.89 -10.08 5.12
N VAL A 126 -17.13 -10.98 4.47
CA VAL A 126 -15.69 -11.10 4.70
C VAL A 126 -14.97 -9.80 4.33
N ALA A 127 -15.33 -9.14 3.22
CA ALA A 127 -14.72 -7.87 2.82
C ALA A 127 -14.93 -6.76 3.84
N ILE A 128 -16.16 -6.58 4.36
CA ILE A 128 -16.48 -5.54 5.33
C ILE A 128 -15.68 -5.74 6.63
N VAL A 129 -15.68 -6.97 7.15
CA VAL A 129 -14.91 -7.29 8.36
C VAL A 129 -13.41 -7.18 8.11
N TRP A 130 -12.95 -7.57 6.93
CA TRP A 130 -11.55 -7.47 6.55
C TRP A 130 -11.07 -6.03 6.47
N MET A 131 -11.84 -5.14 5.81
CA MET A 131 -11.54 -3.71 5.73
C MET A 131 -11.50 -3.08 7.12
N ALA A 132 -12.52 -3.32 7.95
CA ALA A 132 -12.55 -2.83 9.32
C ALA A 132 -11.35 -3.33 10.13
N GLY A 133 -11.02 -4.62 10.05
CA GLY A 133 -9.91 -5.19 10.79
C GLY A 133 -8.54 -4.73 10.28
N VAL A 134 -8.38 -4.44 8.99
CA VAL A 134 -7.13 -3.86 8.46
C VAL A 134 -6.98 -2.42 8.93
N GLU A 135 -8.03 -1.59 8.88
CA GLU A 135 -7.94 -0.19 9.28
C GLU A 135 -7.80 -0.01 10.81
N TYR A 136 -8.58 -0.77 11.58
CA TYR A 136 -8.67 -0.62 13.03
C TYR A 136 -7.92 -1.69 13.84
N GLY A 137 -7.35 -2.71 13.19
CA GLY A 137 -6.72 -3.86 13.86
C GLY A 137 -5.29 -4.19 13.38
N ASN A 138 -4.67 -3.35 12.56
CA ASN A 138 -3.27 -3.53 12.13
C ASN A 138 -2.26 -3.15 13.22
N LEU A 139 -1.06 -3.71 13.16
CA LEU A 139 0.06 -3.41 14.07
C LEU A 139 1.02 -2.36 13.51
N ALA A 140 1.23 -2.30 12.19
CA ALA A 140 2.26 -1.49 11.55
C ALA A 140 1.72 -0.63 10.40
N GLY A 141 0.43 -0.33 10.37
CA GLY A 141 -0.17 0.59 9.41
C GLY A 141 -0.40 0.01 8.01
N GLU A 142 -0.45 -1.31 7.86
CA GLU A 142 -0.69 -1.90 6.55
C GLU A 142 -2.12 -1.62 6.04
N TRP A 143 -2.27 -1.54 4.72
CA TRP A 143 -3.56 -1.44 4.05
C TRP A 143 -3.59 -2.33 2.81
N VAL A 144 -4.78 -2.76 2.39
CA VAL A 144 -4.94 -3.66 1.24
C VAL A 144 -5.77 -3.06 0.11
N ILE A 145 -6.79 -2.27 0.47
CA ILE A 145 -7.68 -1.57 -0.45
C ILE A 145 -7.43 -0.06 -0.27
N GLY A 146 -7.04 0.61 -1.35
CA GLY A 146 -6.58 1.99 -1.34
C GLY A 146 -6.23 2.46 -2.76
N GLY A 147 -5.26 3.38 -2.86
CA GLY A 147 -4.76 3.87 -4.15
C GLY A 147 -4.00 2.83 -4.98
N THR A 148 -3.56 3.19 -6.17
CA THR A 148 -2.75 2.30 -7.01
C THR A 148 -1.29 2.28 -6.57
N GLU A 149 -0.81 1.10 -6.21
CA GLU A 149 0.61 0.81 -6.02
C GLU A 149 0.88 -0.69 -6.18
N ALA A 150 2.15 -1.08 -6.17
CA ALA A 150 2.57 -2.46 -6.46
C ALA A 150 1.95 -3.53 -5.54
N LYS A 151 1.63 -3.18 -4.29
CA LYS A 151 1.12 -4.18 -3.33
C LYS A 151 -0.34 -4.59 -3.55
N VAL A 152 -1.16 -3.71 -4.13
CA VAL A 152 -2.59 -3.99 -4.37
C VAL A 152 -2.79 -5.20 -5.29
N PRO A 153 -2.18 -5.25 -6.49
CA PRO A 153 -2.26 -6.46 -7.31
C PRO A 153 -1.58 -7.66 -6.67
N ALA A 154 -0.52 -7.45 -5.87
CA ALA A 154 0.12 -8.53 -5.13
C ALA A 154 -0.85 -9.21 -4.14
N TYR A 155 -1.62 -8.45 -3.35
CA TYR A 155 -2.66 -9.02 -2.49
C TYR A 155 -3.75 -9.74 -3.27
N GLY A 156 -4.14 -9.22 -4.44
CA GLY A 156 -5.07 -9.91 -5.34
C GLY A 156 -4.56 -11.30 -5.74
N PHE A 157 -3.29 -11.42 -6.11
CA PHE A 157 -2.66 -12.71 -6.39
C PHE A 157 -2.48 -13.59 -5.14
N VAL A 158 -2.18 -13.02 -3.97
CA VAL A 158 -2.15 -13.77 -2.71
C VAL A 158 -3.50 -14.41 -2.43
N LEU A 159 -4.60 -13.68 -2.58
CA LEU A 159 -5.96 -14.22 -2.40
C LEU A 159 -6.28 -15.33 -3.41
N MET A 160 -5.85 -15.20 -4.67
CA MET A 160 -5.94 -16.28 -5.65
C MET A 160 -5.15 -17.52 -5.22
N GLY A 161 -3.92 -17.33 -4.71
CA GLY A 161 -3.10 -18.39 -4.15
C GLY A 161 -3.76 -19.08 -2.97
N LEU A 162 -4.35 -18.32 -2.04
CA LEU A 162 -5.11 -18.85 -0.91
C LEU A 162 -6.33 -19.66 -1.36
N ALA A 163 -7.05 -19.20 -2.39
CA ALA A 163 -8.18 -19.94 -2.97
C ALA A 163 -7.74 -21.30 -3.54
N GLU A 164 -6.55 -21.41 -4.11
CA GLU A 164 -5.99 -22.69 -4.58
C GLU A 164 -5.44 -23.54 -3.42
N LEU A 165 -4.85 -22.91 -2.40
CA LEU A 165 -4.28 -23.53 -1.21
C LEU A 165 -5.36 -24.29 -0.42
N VAL A 166 -6.54 -23.69 -0.24
CA VAL A 166 -7.65 -24.38 0.44
C VAL A 166 -8.13 -25.62 -0.32
N HIS A 167 -7.84 -25.73 -1.62
CA HIS A 167 -8.11 -26.90 -2.46
C HIS A 167 -6.90 -27.84 -2.67
N ARG A 168 -5.76 -27.62 -1.99
CA ARG A 168 -4.51 -28.38 -2.15
C ARG A 168 -3.93 -28.33 -3.58
N ARG A 169 -4.26 -27.29 -4.36
CA ARG A 169 -3.75 -27.10 -5.73
C ARG A 169 -2.38 -26.41 -5.71
N TRP A 170 -1.40 -27.02 -5.05
CA TRP A 170 -0.11 -26.42 -4.69
C TRP A 170 0.69 -25.85 -5.88
N ASN A 171 0.66 -26.51 -7.05
CA ASN A 171 1.25 -25.94 -8.27
C ASN A 171 0.76 -24.53 -8.57
N ARG A 172 -0.56 -24.30 -8.46
CA ARG A 172 -1.17 -22.99 -8.72
C ARG A 172 -0.92 -22.01 -7.58
N VAL A 173 -0.85 -22.49 -6.34
CA VAL A 173 -0.47 -21.67 -5.17
C VAL A 173 0.86 -21.00 -5.46
N TRP A 174 1.88 -21.77 -5.82
CA TRP A 174 3.22 -21.23 -6.05
C TRP A 174 3.28 -20.26 -7.22
N VAL A 175 2.56 -20.53 -8.32
CA VAL A 175 2.49 -19.61 -9.46
C VAL A 175 1.86 -18.27 -9.06
N TYR A 176 0.74 -18.28 -8.33
CA TYR A 176 0.09 -17.05 -7.87
C TYR A 176 0.96 -16.28 -6.87
N LEU A 177 1.62 -16.96 -5.93
CA LEU A 177 2.52 -16.29 -4.98
C LEU A 177 3.79 -15.77 -5.66
N GLY A 178 4.28 -16.45 -6.70
CA GLY A 178 5.34 -15.97 -7.58
C GLY A 178 4.95 -14.70 -8.33
N ALA A 179 3.74 -14.66 -8.90
CA ALA A 179 3.18 -13.45 -9.52
C ALA A 179 2.99 -12.31 -8.49
N ALA A 180 2.57 -12.62 -7.26
CA ALA A 180 2.49 -11.62 -6.19
C ALA A 180 3.88 -11.03 -5.87
N SER A 181 4.92 -11.87 -5.79
CA SER A 181 6.31 -11.44 -5.57
C SER A 181 6.87 -10.62 -6.73
N ALA A 182 6.44 -10.91 -7.96
CA ALA A 182 6.83 -10.14 -9.14
C ALA A 182 6.39 -8.67 -9.03
N PHE A 183 5.16 -8.42 -8.56
CA PHE A 183 4.67 -7.07 -8.31
C PHE A 183 5.29 -6.46 -7.05
N HIS A 184 5.23 -7.20 -5.94
CA HIS A 184 5.69 -6.70 -4.65
C HIS A 184 6.40 -7.81 -3.86
N VAL A 185 7.74 -7.77 -3.88
CA VAL A 185 8.62 -8.79 -3.27
C VAL A 185 8.28 -9.10 -1.82
N LEU A 186 8.02 -8.09 -0.98
CA LEU A 186 7.72 -8.34 0.45
C LEU A 186 6.37 -9.02 0.67
N THR A 187 5.29 -8.50 0.09
CA THR A 187 3.94 -9.09 0.20
C THR A 187 3.90 -10.51 -0.36
N GLY A 188 4.45 -10.73 -1.56
CA GLY A 188 4.49 -12.05 -2.19
C GLY A 188 5.47 -13.00 -1.50
N GLY A 189 6.68 -12.53 -1.19
CA GLY A 189 7.74 -13.32 -0.57
C GLY A 189 7.36 -13.84 0.81
N TRP A 190 6.82 -12.97 1.68
CA TRP A 190 6.30 -13.43 2.98
C TRP A 190 5.12 -14.39 2.82
N SER A 191 4.28 -14.20 1.80
CA SER A 191 3.21 -15.14 1.51
C SER A 191 3.74 -16.51 1.07
N VAL A 192 4.84 -16.57 0.32
CA VAL A 192 5.52 -17.85 0.01
C VAL A 192 5.97 -18.53 1.30
N VAL A 193 6.64 -17.80 2.20
CA VAL A 193 7.10 -18.35 3.50
C VAL A 193 5.93 -18.85 4.35
N ALA A 194 4.85 -18.09 4.45
CA ALA A 194 3.63 -18.50 5.14
C ALA A 194 2.98 -19.75 4.50
N ALA A 195 2.97 -19.85 3.17
CA ALA A 195 2.47 -21.03 2.45
C ALA A 195 3.38 -22.26 2.62
N MET A 196 4.70 -22.08 2.74
CA MET A 196 5.62 -23.16 3.07
C MET A 196 5.32 -23.74 4.45
N LEU A 197 5.08 -22.88 5.45
CA LEU A 197 4.65 -23.34 6.78
C LEU A 197 3.30 -24.07 6.68
N ALA A 198 2.33 -23.52 5.95
CA ALA A 198 1.04 -24.16 5.75
C ALA A 198 1.19 -25.56 5.12
N TRP A 199 2.07 -25.72 4.13
CA TRP A 199 2.39 -27.02 3.53
C TRP A 199 3.00 -27.97 4.57
N CYS A 200 3.98 -27.52 5.34
CA CYS A 200 4.62 -28.32 6.39
C CYS A 200 3.62 -28.84 7.42
N LEU A 201 2.71 -27.98 7.88
CA LEU A 201 1.75 -28.30 8.94
C LEU A 201 0.57 -29.14 8.46
N THR A 202 0.19 -29.03 7.18
CA THR A 202 -1.06 -29.63 6.69
C THR A 202 -0.89 -30.70 5.61
N GLU A 203 0.27 -30.78 4.97
CA GLU A 203 0.52 -31.62 3.81
C GLU A 203 1.65 -32.64 4.03
N ARG A 204 2.73 -32.26 4.73
CA ARG A 204 3.97 -33.07 4.88
C ARG A 204 3.75 -34.52 5.33
N ASN A 205 2.86 -34.71 6.31
CA ASN A 205 2.61 -36.00 6.98
C ASN A 205 1.34 -36.69 6.46
N ARG A 206 0.83 -36.31 5.29
CA ARG A 206 -0.31 -36.99 4.66
C ARG A 206 0.16 -38.16 3.80
N ASP A 207 -0.63 -39.22 3.76
CA ASP A 207 -0.37 -40.37 2.86
C ASP A 207 -0.52 -39.97 1.40
N ASP A 208 -1.53 -39.15 1.09
CA ASP A 208 -1.83 -38.61 -0.24
C ASP A 208 -1.14 -37.25 -0.49
N ARG A 209 0.04 -37.01 0.08
CA ARG A 209 0.71 -35.70 0.05
C ARG A 209 1.03 -35.25 -1.37
N TYR A 210 0.84 -33.95 -1.62
CA TYR A 210 1.44 -33.27 -2.76
C TYR A 210 2.92 -32.98 -2.48
N PRO A 211 3.84 -33.22 -3.45
CA PRO A 211 5.23 -32.87 -3.29
C PRO A 211 5.40 -31.37 -3.03
N PHE A 212 6.44 -31.00 -2.29
CA PHE A 212 6.81 -29.60 -2.11
C PHE A 212 7.47 -29.05 -3.40
N TRP A 213 8.49 -29.75 -3.88
CA TRP A 213 9.20 -29.44 -5.11
C TRP A 213 8.36 -29.83 -6.32
N THR A 214 7.75 -28.83 -6.95
CA THR A 214 6.80 -29.00 -8.05
C THR A 214 7.09 -28.03 -9.17
N THR A 215 6.66 -28.33 -10.40
CA THR A 215 6.83 -27.44 -11.55
C THR A 215 6.27 -26.04 -11.27
N GLY A 216 5.13 -25.95 -10.56
CA GLY A 216 4.55 -24.68 -10.16
C GLY A 216 5.44 -23.88 -9.20
N LEU A 217 6.22 -24.53 -8.34
CA LEU A 217 7.21 -23.86 -7.48
C LEU A 217 8.31 -23.22 -8.32
N PHE A 218 8.84 -23.92 -9.32
CA PHE A 218 9.87 -23.39 -10.21
C PHE A 218 9.33 -22.29 -11.12
N VAL A 219 8.13 -22.45 -11.68
CA VAL A 219 7.46 -21.40 -12.48
C VAL A 219 7.18 -20.17 -11.62
N GLY A 220 6.64 -20.35 -10.42
CA GLY A 220 6.44 -19.27 -9.45
C GLY A 220 7.75 -18.58 -9.05
N GLY A 221 8.81 -19.34 -8.84
CA GLY A 221 10.17 -18.85 -8.62
C GLY A 221 10.63 -17.98 -9.79
N GLY A 222 10.49 -18.47 -11.02
CA GLY A 222 10.80 -17.73 -12.24
C GLY A 222 10.01 -16.42 -12.35
N LEU A 223 8.70 -16.43 -12.06
CA LEU A 223 7.88 -15.21 -12.03
C LEU A 223 8.38 -14.21 -10.97
N SER A 224 8.78 -14.69 -9.80
CA SER A 224 9.26 -13.82 -8.72
C SER A 224 10.52 -13.04 -9.09
N LEU A 225 11.32 -13.54 -10.04
CA LEU A 225 12.53 -12.87 -10.52
C LEU A 225 12.24 -11.52 -11.17
N PHE A 226 11.07 -11.32 -11.78
CA PHE A 226 10.69 -10.01 -12.34
C PHE A 226 10.59 -8.90 -11.28
N GLY A 227 10.33 -9.26 -10.02
CA GLY A 227 10.38 -8.33 -8.88
C GLY A 227 11.71 -8.37 -8.14
N LEU A 228 12.29 -9.56 -7.97
CA LEU A 228 13.50 -9.76 -7.17
C LEU A 228 14.78 -9.24 -7.85
N VAL A 229 14.95 -9.49 -9.16
CA VAL A 229 16.16 -9.09 -9.89
C VAL A 229 16.34 -7.56 -9.89
N PRO A 230 15.32 -6.74 -10.22
CA PRO A 230 15.46 -5.29 -10.11
C PRO A 230 15.82 -4.84 -8.69
N ALA A 231 15.21 -5.43 -7.65
CA ALA A 231 15.50 -5.08 -6.26
C ALA A 231 16.95 -5.43 -5.85
N ILE A 232 17.48 -6.60 -6.28
CA ILE A 232 18.87 -6.99 -6.04
C ILE A 232 19.83 -6.09 -6.82
N ALA A 233 19.50 -5.75 -8.08
CA ALA A 233 20.33 -4.90 -8.93
C ALA A 233 20.60 -3.53 -8.30
N LEU A 234 19.65 -2.98 -7.53
CA LEU A 234 19.83 -1.72 -6.78
C LEU A 234 20.87 -1.80 -5.66
N SER A 235 21.25 -3.01 -5.24
CA SER A 235 22.27 -3.25 -4.21
C SER A 235 23.59 -3.76 -4.81
N MET A 236 23.68 -3.96 -6.12
CA MET A 236 24.92 -4.42 -6.77
C MET A 236 25.98 -3.31 -6.73
N GLY A 237 27.22 -3.69 -6.42
CA GLY A 237 28.35 -2.75 -6.34
C GLY A 237 28.38 -1.87 -5.09
N VAL A 238 27.51 -2.11 -4.11
CA VAL A 238 27.48 -1.41 -2.82
C VAL A 238 28.34 -2.19 -1.81
N THR A 239 29.25 -1.50 -1.11
CA THR A 239 30.06 -2.12 -0.05
C THR A 239 29.20 -2.50 1.17
N ASP A 240 29.70 -3.38 2.03
CA ASP A 240 28.97 -3.76 3.24
C ASP A 240 28.70 -2.58 4.17
N ALA A 241 29.67 -1.67 4.31
CA ALA A 241 29.54 -0.46 5.12
C ALA A 241 28.46 0.48 4.56
N GLU A 242 28.43 0.69 3.25
CA GLU A 242 27.39 1.47 2.59
C GLU A 242 26.02 0.80 2.72
N SER A 243 25.95 -0.53 2.57
CA SER A 243 24.69 -1.25 2.76
C SER A 243 24.13 -1.08 4.18
N ILE A 244 24.99 -1.12 5.21
CA ILE A 244 24.61 -0.88 6.60
C ILE A 244 24.12 0.56 6.77
N ALA A 245 24.88 1.55 6.29
CA ALA A 245 24.52 2.96 6.42
C ALA A 245 23.18 3.28 5.73
N ALA A 246 22.98 2.79 4.50
CA ALA A 246 21.72 2.91 3.77
C ALA A 246 20.55 2.27 4.54
N ALA A 247 20.77 1.08 5.12
CA ALA A 247 19.76 0.41 5.92
C ALA A 247 19.41 1.20 7.20
N LYS A 248 20.38 1.88 7.83
CA LYS A 248 20.12 2.75 9.01
C LYS A 248 19.30 3.98 8.63
N ILE A 249 19.65 4.66 7.54
CA ILE A 249 18.89 5.82 7.03
C ILE A 249 17.44 5.39 6.75
N TYR A 250 17.24 4.25 6.09
CA TYR A 250 15.91 3.77 5.78
C TYR A 250 15.14 3.35 7.05
N SER A 251 15.70 2.42 7.82
CA SER A 251 15.00 1.74 8.91
C SER A 251 14.88 2.54 10.21
N TYR A 252 15.88 3.35 10.56
CA TYR A 252 15.90 4.09 11.84
C TYR A 252 15.60 5.58 11.70
N PHE A 253 15.73 6.14 10.52
CA PHE A 253 15.44 7.55 10.30
C PHE A 253 14.15 7.72 9.51
N ARG A 254 14.06 7.17 8.29
CA ARG A 254 12.96 7.51 7.39
C ARG A 254 11.62 6.87 7.78
N ILE A 255 11.59 5.56 8.01
CA ILE A 255 10.35 4.79 8.08
C ILE A 255 10.23 3.94 9.35
N ARG A 256 10.96 4.37 10.40
CA ARG A 256 11.02 3.73 11.71
C ARG A 256 9.65 3.44 12.34
N HIS A 257 8.69 4.34 12.17
CA HIS A 257 7.31 4.21 12.65
C HIS A 257 6.51 3.04 12.02
N HIS A 258 7.00 2.43 10.94
CA HIS A 258 6.42 1.22 10.35
C HIS A 258 7.29 -0.04 10.50
N LEU A 259 8.56 0.12 10.92
CA LEU A 259 9.53 -0.97 10.94
C LEU A 259 10.02 -1.31 12.35
N LEU A 260 10.35 -0.31 13.16
CA LEU A 260 10.95 -0.48 14.48
C LEU A 260 9.83 -0.58 15.53
N PRO A 261 9.63 -1.75 16.17
CA PRO A 261 8.53 -1.97 17.11
C PRO A 261 8.54 -0.99 18.29
N ALA A 262 9.73 -0.54 18.71
CA ALA A 262 9.87 0.41 19.80
C ALA A 262 9.28 1.80 19.51
N ASP A 263 9.06 2.15 18.23
CA ASP A 263 8.45 3.43 17.84
C ASP A 263 6.98 3.30 17.40
N PHE A 264 6.40 2.10 17.51
CA PHE A 264 4.97 1.93 17.24
C PHE A 264 4.18 2.59 18.38
N ASP A 265 3.05 3.19 18.02
CA ASP A 265 2.10 3.67 19.02
C ASP A 265 1.65 2.49 19.88
N GLY A 266 1.66 2.65 21.21
CA GLY A 266 1.24 1.62 22.16
C GLY A 266 -0.16 1.08 21.87
N TRP A 267 -1.06 1.93 21.37
CA TRP A 267 -2.42 1.53 20.99
C TRP A 267 -2.44 0.54 19.81
N TRP A 268 -1.43 0.57 18.92
CA TRP A 268 -1.36 -0.36 17.79
C TRP A 268 -1.14 -1.81 18.24
N TYR A 269 -0.39 -2.02 19.33
CA TYR A 269 -0.27 -3.32 19.95
C TYR A 269 -1.59 -3.80 20.55
N VAL A 270 -2.32 -2.92 21.22
CA VAL A 270 -3.59 -3.26 21.85
C VAL A 270 -4.63 -3.67 20.80
N ARG A 271 -4.83 -2.86 19.76
CA ARG A 271 -5.83 -3.15 18.71
C ARG A 271 -5.48 -4.41 17.91
N HIS A 272 -4.20 -4.63 17.60
CA HIS A 272 -3.76 -5.84 16.92
C HIS A 272 -3.88 -7.07 17.83
N GLY A 273 -3.49 -6.95 19.10
CA GLY A 273 -3.63 -8.00 20.11
C GLY A 273 -5.07 -8.44 20.31
N ILE A 274 -6.03 -7.50 20.37
CA ILE A 274 -7.47 -7.80 20.42
C ILE A 274 -7.89 -8.59 19.18
N THR A 275 -7.52 -8.13 18.00
CA THR A 275 -7.85 -8.80 16.73
C THR A 275 -7.27 -10.23 16.68
N LEU A 276 -6.05 -10.41 17.17
CA LEU A 276 -5.38 -11.71 17.27
C LEU A 276 -6.09 -12.65 18.25
N VAL A 277 -6.48 -12.16 19.44
CA VAL A 277 -7.18 -12.94 20.46
C VAL A 277 -8.54 -13.40 19.96
N ILE A 278 -9.34 -12.49 19.38
CA ILE A 278 -10.66 -12.83 18.81
C ILE A 278 -10.50 -13.87 17.68
N SER A 279 -9.53 -13.65 16.78
CA SER A 279 -9.26 -14.59 15.70
C SER A 279 -8.82 -15.96 16.22
N SER A 280 -7.96 -16.00 17.25
CA SER A 280 -7.48 -17.24 17.84
C SER A 280 -8.60 -18.00 18.55
N ALA A 281 -9.48 -17.32 19.28
CA ALA A 281 -10.66 -17.92 19.89
C ALA A 281 -11.60 -18.51 18.84
N GLY A 282 -11.87 -17.76 17.76
CA GLY A 282 -12.65 -18.28 16.64
C GLY A 282 -12.00 -19.49 15.96
N ILE A 283 -10.68 -19.45 15.72
CA ILE A 283 -9.93 -20.61 15.20
C ILE A 283 -10.13 -21.81 16.12
N ALA A 284 -9.97 -21.65 17.43
CA ALA A 284 -10.13 -22.76 18.39
C ALA A 284 -11.52 -23.40 18.32
N ILE A 285 -12.58 -22.59 18.16
CA ILE A 285 -13.96 -23.05 18.01
C ILE A 285 -14.18 -23.83 16.69
N PHE A 286 -13.57 -23.35 15.59
CA PHE A 286 -13.85 -23.85 14.23
C PHE A 286 -12.75 -24.77 13.66
N LEU A 287 -11.66 -25.01 14.39
CA LEU A 287 -10.45 -25.70 13.91
C LEU A 287 -10.75 -27.07 13.30
N ARG A 288 -11.68 -27.81 13.91
CA ARG A 288 -12.02 -29.19 13.53
C ARG A 288 -13.10 -29.30 12.47
N GLN A 289 -13.75 -28.21 12.08
CA GLN A 289 -14.88 -28.26 11.14
C GLN A 289 -14.46 -28.59 9.72
N SER A 290 -13.31 -28.12 9.25
CA SER A 290 -12.91 -28.28 7.85
C SER A 290 -11.40 -28.30 7.65
N ARG A 291 -10.92 -29.31 6.91
CA ARG A 291 -9.52 -29.37 6.44
C ARG A 291 -9.15 -28.18 5.56
N LYS A 292 -10.12 -27.55 4.87
CA LYS A 292 -9.89 -26.35 4.07
C LYS A 292 -9.50 -25.16 4.97
N LEU A 293 -10.21 -24.98 6.07
CA LEU A 293 -9.94 -23.92 7.05
C LEU A 293 -8.61 -24.16 7.76
N GLN A 294 -8.29 -25.40 8.12
CA GLN A 294 -7.00 -25.74 8.74
C GLN A 294 -5.80 -25.25 7.91
N ARG A 295 -5.86 -25.39 6.58
CA ARG A 295 -4.81 -24.88 5.67
C ARG A 295 -4.72 -23.37 5.69
N LEU A 296 -5.86 -22.69 5.69
CA LEU A 296 -5.91 -21.23 5.77
C LEU A 296 -5.40 -20.71 7.12
N TYR A 297 -5.77 -21.37 8.24
CA TYR A 297 -5.27 -21.03 9.57
C TYR A 297 -3.76 -21.30 9.71
N ALA A 298 -3.24 -22.37 9.08
CA ALA A 298 -1.81 -22.64 9.05
C ALA A 298 -1.03 -21.55 8.28
N PHE A 299 -1.60 -21.01 7.21
CA PHE A 299 -1.04 -19.85 6.50
C PHE A 299 -1.05 -18.60 7.40
N ALA A 300 -2.16 -18.35 8.11
CA ALA A 300 -2.26 -17.22 9.03
C ALA A 300 -1.29 -17.34 10.21
N LEU A 301 -1.08 -18.55 10.75
CA LEU A 301 -0.03 -18.81 11.73
C LEU A 301 1.35 -18.44 11.17
N GLY A 302 1.62 -18.74 9.90
CA GLY A 302 2.85 -18.31 9.23
C GLY A 302 3.02 -16.79 9.22
N ALA A 303 1.96 -16.06 8.89
CA ALA A 303 1.96 -14.59 8.93
C ALA A 303 2.24 -14.05 10.35
N VAL A 304 1.63 -14.64 11.37
CA VAL A 304 1.85 -14.26 12.78
C VAL A 304 3.27 -14.59 13.25
N LEU A 305 3.82 -15.74 12.88
CA LEU A 305 5.20 -16.12 13.23
C LEU A 305 6.23 -15.23 12.56
N ILE A 306 6.00 -14.79 11.32
CA ILE A 306 6.83 -13.78 10.65
C ILE A 306 6.80 -12.47 11.44
N ALA A 307 5.62 -11.98 11.84
CA ALA A 307 5.51 -10.80 12.69
C ALA A 307 6.22 -10.98 14.05
N GLY A 308 6.14 -12.17 14.66
CA GLY A 308 6.90 -12.51 15.86
C GLY A 308 8.42 -12.44 15.65
N GLY A 309 8.91 -12.90 14.49
CA GLY A 309 10.29 -12.69 14.07
C GLY A 309 10.66 -11.20 13.97
N GLY A 310 9.74 -10.36 13.50
CA GLY A 310 9.88 -8.91 13.51
C GLY A 310 10.07 -8.30 14.91
N LEU A 311 9.36 -8.80 15.92
CA LEU A 311 9.56 -8.36 17.31
C LEU A 311 10.94 -8.75 17.84
N VAL A 312 11.42 -9.96 17.49
CA VAL A 312 12.78 -10.40 17.83
C VAL A 312 13.82 -9.51 17.14
N VAL A 313 13.66 -9.22 15.85
CA VAL A 313 14.55 -8.29 15.14
C VAL A 313 14.48 -6.89 15.75
N GLY A 314 13.31 -6.45 16.20
CA GLY A 314 13.07 -5.16 16.85
C GLY A 314 13.73 -4.98 18.22
N SER A 315 14.12 -6.07 18.90
CA SER A 315 14.88 -6.00 20.17
C SER A 315 16.39 -5.94 19.97
N LEU A 316 16.88 -6.25 18.76
CA LEU A 316 18.30 -6.23 18.42
C LEU A 316 18.99 -4.86 18.36
N PRO A 317 18.33 -3.68 18.17
CA PRO A 317 19.05 -2.42 18.00
C PRO A 317 20.02 -2.07 19.13
N ALA A 318 19.75 -2.50 20.36
CA ALA A 318 20.62 -2.25 21.51
C ALA A 318 21.94 -3.06 21.46
N ALA A 319 21.93 -4.25 20.87
CA ALA A 319 23.07 -5.16 20.87
C ALA A 319 23.74 -5.29 19.49
N MET A 320 22.95 -5.29 18.41
CA MET A 320 23.39 -5.49 17.02
C MET A 320 22.68 -4.50 16.08
N PRO A 321 22.94 -3.18 16.22
CA PRO A 321 22.21 -2.13 15.48
C PRO A 321 22.31 -2.27 13.96
N ASP A 322 23.45 -2.76 13.45
CA ASP A 322 23.72 -2.89 12.02
C ASP A 322 22.92 -4.03 11.40
N LEU A 323 22.88 -5.18 12.09
CA LEU A 323 22.09 -6.34 11.68
C LEU A 323 20.59 -6.01 11.76
N ALA A 324 20.16 -5.38 12.85
CA ALA A 324 18.79 -4.95 13.02
C ALA A 324 18.36 -4.00 11.89
N ALA A 325 19.15 -3.00 11.53
CA ALA A 325 18.84 -2.09 10.43
C ALA A 325 18.65 -2.83 9.09
N LYS A 326 19.54 -3.81 8.79
CA LYS A 326 19.48 -4.64 7.58
C LYS A 326 18.25 -5.54 7.53
N LEU A 327 17.78 -6.02 8.68
CA LEU A 327 16.63 -6.94 8.75
C LEU A 327 15.29 -6.20 8.84
N LEU A 328 15.22 -5.06 9.54
CA LEU A 328 13.97 -4.31 9.72
C LEU A 328 13.36 -3.83 8.40
N ARG A 329 14.19 -3.58 7.37
CA ARG A 329 13.73 -3.16 6.03
C ARG A 329 12.79 -4.14 5.32
N PHE A 330 12.62 -5.35 5.84
CA PHE A 330 11.77 -6.38 5.24
C PHE A 330 10.30 -6.34 5.71
N TYR A 331 9.85 -5.33 6.46
CA TYR A 331 8.43 -5.13 6.83
C TYR A 331 7.77 -6.39 7.44
N TRP A 332 8.33 -6.89 8.54
CA TRP A 332 7.92 -8.15 9.18
C TRP A 332 6.44 -8.23 9.57
N PHE A 333 5.78 -7.09 9.80
CA PHE A 333 4.39 -7.02 10.29
C PHE A 333 3.34 -6.98 9.16
N ARG A 334 3.75 -6.62 7.94
CA ARG A 334 2.87 -6.37 6.78
C ARG A 334 1.90 -7.51 6.48
N LEU A 335 2.39 -8.75 6.52
CA LEU A 335 1.54 -9.89 6.18
C LEU A 335 0.52 -10.17 7.31
N SER A 336 0.92 -10.05 8.57
CA SER A 336 0.00 -10.26 9.71
C SER A 336 -1.14 -9.25 9.70
N ASP A 337 -0.82 -7.97 9.45
CA ASP A 337 -1.80 -6.88 9.39
C ASP A 337 -2.89 -7.10 8.33
N ALA A 338 -2.56 -7.80 7.23
CA ALA A 338 -3.55 -8.13 6.20
C ALA A 338 -4.27 -9.45 6.49
N ILE A 339 -3.55 -10.48 6.92
CA ILE A 339 -4.07 -11.85 6.96
C ILE A 339 -4.87 -12.12 8.23
N VAL A 340 -4.48 -11.60 9.39
CA VAL A 340 -5.24 -11.81 10.64
C VAL A 340 -6.66 -11.22 10.52
N PRO A 341 -6.85 -9.97 10.05
CA PRO A 341 -8.18 -9.45 9.73
C PRO A 341 -8.96 -10.25 8.68
N LEU A 342 -8.28 -10.81 7.66
CA LEU A 342 -8.94 -11.67 6.68
C LEU A 342 -9.50 -12.94 7.34
N ILE A 343 -8.73 -13.56 8.23
CA ILE A 343 -9.19 -14.70 9.02
C ILE A 343 -10.36 -14.31 9.91
N LEU A 344 -10.32 -13.15 10.56
CA LEU A 344 -11.45 -12.65 11.34
C LEU A 344 -12.72 -12.56 10.47
N GLY A 345 -12.62 -12.03 9.25
CA GLY A 345 -13.76 -11.99 8.32
C GLY A 345 -14.29 -13.38 7.97
N VAL A 346 -13.42 -14.35 7.71
CA VAL A 346 -13.80 -15.75 7.48
C VAL A 346 -14.49 -16.35 8.71
N LEU A 347 -13.98 -16.11 9.92
CA LEU A 347 -14.54 -16.62 11.17
C LEU A 347 -15.90 -16.01 11.49
N VAL A 348 -16.07 -14.70 11.26
CA VAL A 348 -17.37 -14.02 11.41
C VAL A 348 -18.39 -14.63 10.45
N MET A 349 -18.00 -14.86 9.20
CA MET A 349 -18.88 -15.51 8.23
C MET A 349 -19.22 -16.96 8.65
N GLN A 350 -18.26 -17.72 9.20
CA GLN A 350 -18.55 -19.06 9.76
C GLN A 350 -19.54 -18.99 10.92
N ALA A 351 -19.36 -18.04 11.83
CA ALA A 351 -20.25 -17.86 12.97
C ALA A 351 -21.68 -17.52 12.52
N ILE A 352 -21.84 -16.64 11.53
CA ILE A 352 -23.15 -16.25 10.96
C ILE A 352 -23.93 -17.45 10.39
N ILE A 353 -23.24 -18.43 9.78
CA ILE A 353 -23.88 -19.62 9.20
C ILE A 353 -23.89 -20.83 10.15
N ASP A 354 -23.37 -20.69 11.37
CA ASP A 354 -23.36 -21.76 12.37
C ASP A 354 -24.77 -21.98 12.94
N GLN A 355 -25.07 -23.22 13.31
CA GLN A 355 -26.36 -23.62 13.86
C GLN A 355 -26.52 -23.22 15.34
N ARG A 356 -25.41 -23.00 16.06
CA ARG A 356 -25.41 -22.56 17.45
C ARG A 356 -25.83 -21.09 17.51
N THR A 357 -27.02 -20.83 18.05
CA THR A 357 -27.63 -19.49 18.10
C THR A 357 -26.70 -18.43 18.67
N TRP A 358 -25.96 -18.74 19.75
CA TRP A 358 -25.05 -17.77 20.36
C TRP A 358 -23.93 -17.33 19.41
N LEU A 359 -23.30 -18.26 18.68
CA LEU A 359 -22.27 -17.94 17.69
C LEU A 359 -22.85 -17.14 16.54
N ARG A 360 -24.03 -17.52 16.05
CA ARG A 360 -24.71 -16.79 14.99
C ARG A 360 -24.98 -15.34 15.39
N SER A 361 -25.53 -15.12 16.60
CA SER A 361 -25.78 -13.79 17.13
C SER A 361 -24.48 -13.00 17.32
N THR A 362 -23.41 -13.62 17.85
CA THR A 362 -22.09 -12.99 17.96
C THR A 362 -21.53 -12.61 16.59
N GLY A 363 -21.63 -13.49 15.60
CA GLY A 363 -21.18 -13.24 14.23
C GLY A 363 -21.91 -12.06 13.59
N PHE A 364 -23.25 -12.00 13.72
CA PHE A 364 -24.02 -10.83 13.26
C PHE A 364 -23.63 -9.54 14.01
N GLY A 365 -23.45 -9.61 15.32
CA GLY A 365 -23.01 -8.45 16.12
C GLY A 365 -21.66 -7.90 15.65
N LEU A 366 -20.65 -8.77 15.47
CA LEU A 366 -19.33 -8.39 14.97
C LEU A 366 -19.40 -7.83 13.53
N PHE A 367 -20.24 -8.41 12.68
CA PHE A 367 -20.46 -7.89 11.33
C PHE A 367 -21.08 -6.48 11.34
N LEU A 368 -22.08 -6.24 12.18
CA LEU A 368 -22.70 -4.91 12.32
C LEU A 368 -21.72 -3.86 12.85
N ILE A 369 -20.86 -4.25 13.82
CA ILE A 369 -19.78 -3.38 14.31
C ILE A 369 -18.81 -3.05 13.17
N ALA A 370 -18.35 -4.05 12.41
CA ALA A 370 -17.46 -3.82 11.27
C ALA A 370 -18.10 -2.92 10.20
N MET A 371 -19.39 -3.09 9.92
CA MET A 371 -20.13 -2.25 9.01
C MET A 371 -20.22 -0.80 9.52
N GLY A 372 -20.47 -0.60 10.82
CA GLY A 372 -20.46 0.71 11.45
C GLY A 372 -19.08 1.39 11.41
N LEU A 373 -18.00 0.62 11.65
CA LEU A 373 -16.63 1.11 11.54
C LEU A 373 -16.29 1.54 10.11
N VAL A 374 -16.57 0.70 9.11
CA VAL A 374 -16.36 1.05 7.69
C VAL A 374 -17.20 2.27 7.30
N GLY A 375 -18.46 2.33 7.74
CA GLY A 375 -19.34 3.48 7.51
C GLY A 375 -18.79 4.77 8.12
N PHE A 376 -18.22 4.68 9.32
CA PHE A 376 -17.54 5.80 9.97
C PHE A 376 -16.30 6.24 9.19
N SER A 377 -15.45 5.32 8.72
CA SER A 377 -14.28 5.64 7.89
C SER A 377 -14.68 6.34 6.59
N VAL A 378 -15.70 5.83 5.90
CA VAL A 378 -16.24 6.42 4.67
C VAL A 378 -16.75 7.84 4.95
N HIS A 379 -17.53 8.00 6.02
CA HIS A 379 -18.05 9.30 6.41
C HIS A 379 -16.95 10.30 6.76
N ASP A 380 -15.94 9.90 7.53
CA ASP A 380 -14.80 10.76 7.87
C ASP A 380 -14.04 11.20 6.61
N ARG A 381 -13.78 10.28 5.68
CA ARG A 381 -13.12 10.57 4.40
C ARG A 381 -13.91 11.52 3.51
N THR A 382 -15.25 11.41 3.48
CA THR A 382 -16.10 12.34 2.70
C THR A 382 -16.04 13.78 3.20
N ARG A 383 -15.53 14.01 4.41
CA ARG A 383 -15.31 15.35 4.97
C ARG A 383 -13.96 15.95 4.63
N ILE A 384 -13.04 15.17 4.04
CA ILE A 384 -11.72 15.63 3.62
C ILE A 384 -11.88 16.22 2.20
N PRO A 385 -11.74 17.54 2.01
CA PRO A 385 -12.06 18.20 0.74
C PRO A 385 -10.90 18.15 -0.28
N VAL A 386 -9.83 17.43 0.05
CA VAL A 386 -8.57 17.39 -0.70
C VAL A 386 -8.13 15.95 -0.92
N PRO A 387 -7.29 15.68 -1.93
CA PRO A 387 -6.67 14.36 -2.09
C PRO A 387 -5.89 13.93 -0.83
N PRO A 388 -5.89 12.64 -0.45
CA PRO A 388 -5.21 12.15 0.76
C PRO A 388 -3.70 12.45 0.80
N SER A 389 -3.03 12.54 -0.36
CA SER A 389 -1.61 12.92 -0.43
C SER A 389 -1.33 14.39 -0.09
N THR A 390 -2.37 15.22 0.03
CA THR A 390 -2.29 16.64 0.39
C THR A 390 -3.04 16.97 1.67
N ASP A 391 -3.64 15.97 2.32
CA ASP A 391 -4.31 16.11 3.60
C ASP A 391 -3.30 16.43 4.72
N ASN A 392 -3.61 17.45 5.51
CA ASN A 392 -2.76 17.98 6.56
C ASN A 392 -2.38 16.93 7.63
N ARG A 393 -3.30 16.02 7.99
CA ARG A 393 -3.02 14.94 8.94
C ARG A 393 -1.93 14.02 8.40
N THR A 394 -2.03 13.67 7.12
CA THR A 394 -1.03 12.85 6.41
C THR A 394 0.31 13.57 6.23
N LEU A 395 0.29 14.89 6.00
CA LEU A 395 1.52 15.70 5.89
C LEU A 395 2.19 15.97 7.25
N GLY A 396 1.49 15.72 8.36
CA GLY A 396 1.97 15.98 9.71
C GLY A 396 2.12 17.47 9.99
N TRP A 397 1.29 18.31 9.37
CA TRP A 397 1.30 19.76 9.51
C TRP A 397 -0.12 20.27 9.66
N ASP A 398 -0.39 21.04 10.72
CA ASP A 398 -1.71 21.62 11.00
C ASP A 398 -2.85 20.59 10.87
N ALA A 399 -2.68 19.45 11.56
CA ALA A 399 -3.52 18.25 11.44
C ALA A 399 -4.99 18.48 11.83
N ASP A 400 -5.25 19.53 12.61
CA ASP A 400 -6.58 19.94 13.09
C ASP A 400 -7.20 21.06 12.24
N ALA A 401 -6.57 21.44 11.11
CA ALA A 401 -7.10 22.44 10.20
C ALA A 401 -8.53 22.11 9.76
N SER A 402 -9.40 23.13 9.73
CA SER A 402 -10.76 23.00 9.22
C SER A 402 -10.76 22.59 7.73
N ALA A 403 -11.83 21.95 7.29
CA ALA A 403 -12.00 21.55 5.89
C ALA A 403 -11.84 22.76 4.93
N GLU A 404 -12.39 23.91 5.30
CA GLU A 404 -12.29 25.16 4.54
C GLU A 404 -10.83 25.63 4.40
N THR A 405 -10.07 25.63 5.51
CA THR A 405 -8.65 26.00 5.51
C THR A 405 -7.84 25.03 4.66
N GLN A 406 -8.10 23.72 4.75
CA GLN A 406 -7.42 22.72 3.93
C GLN A 406 -7.73 22.88 2.44
N ALA A 407 -9.00 23.09 2.07
CA ALA A 407 -9.40 23.31 0.69
C ALA A 407 -8.77 24.58 0.10
N SER A 408 -8.72 25.67 0.88
CA SER A 408 -8.06 26.92 0.49
C SER A 408 -6.55 26.74 0.31
N THR A 409 -5.88 26.12 1.30
CA THR A 409 -4.46 25.77 1.26
C THR A 409 -4.12 24.92 0.03
N PHE A 410 -4.95 23.92 -0.28
CA PHE A 410 -4.76 23.05 -1.43
C PHE A 410 -4.98 23.80 -2.76
N THR A 411 -5.96 24.69 -2.83
CA THR A 411 -6.16 25.57 -3.98
C THR A 411 -4.93 26.44 -4.24
N ASP A 412 -4.38 27.04 -3.19
CA ASP A 412 -3.14 27.81 -3.25
C ASP A 412 -1.93 26.97 -3.66
N TRP A 413 -1.85 25.72 -3.19
CA TRP A 413 -0.82 24.76 -3.60
C TRP A 413 -0.91 24.44 -5.10
N LEU A 414 -2.12 24.23 -5.63
CA LEU A 414 -2.33 24.01 -7.07
C LEU A 414 -1.93 25.25 -7.88
N LYS A 415 -2.32 26.45 -7.44
CA LYS A 415 -1.96 27.71 -8.13
C LYS A 415 -0.44 27.88 -8.25
N VAL A 416 0.31 27.66 -7.16
CA VAL A 416 1.78 27.80 -7.20
C VAL A 416 2.44 26.70 -8.04
N CYS A 417 1.92 25.47 -8.02
CA CYS A 417 2.39 24.40 -8.88
C CYS A 417 2.14 24.71 -10.37
N TYR A 418 0.97 25.23 -10.72
CA TYR A 418 0.65 25.60 -12.09
C TYR A 418 1.44 26.81 -12.56
N TRP A 419 1.69 27.79 -11.68
CA TRP A 419 2.63 28.86 -11.98
C TRP A 419 4.03 28.29 -12.30
N ALA A 420 4.56 27.36 -11.49
CA ALA A 420 5.86 26.74 -11.77
C ALA A 420 5.86 26.01 -13.11
N LYS A 421 4.78 25.28 -13.43
CA LYS A 421 4.61 24.56 -14.70
C LYS A 421 4.55 25.50 -15.92
N GLN A 422 3.90 26.65 -15.81
CA GLN A 422 3.65 27.55 -16.94
C GLN A 422 4.76 28.58 -17.13
N SER A 423 5.42 29.00 -16.05
CA SER A 423 6.38 30.12 -16.04
C SER A 423 7.84 29.70 -16.12
N THR A 424 8.15 28.40 -16.14
CA THR A 424 9.53 27.88 -16.14
C THR A 424 9.73 26.79 -17.21
N PRO A 425 10.96 26.56 -17.70
CA PRO A 425 11.22 25.43 -18.60
C PRO A 425 11.03 24.08 -17.88
N ALA A 426 10.76 23.01 -18.62
CA ALA A 426 10.57 21.66 -18.06
C ALA A 426 11.80 21.12 -17.30
N SER A 427 12.99 21.68 -17.56
CA SER A 427 14.25 21.37 -16.90
C SER A 427 14.44 22.06 -15.55
N GLU A 428 13.56 22.98 -15.15
CA GLU A 428 13.72 23.75 -13.91
C GLU A 428 13.62 22.86 -12.66
N VAL A 429 14.47 23.15 -11.68
CA VAL A 429 14.54 22.48 -10.36
C VAL A 429 14.16 23.50 -9.28
N PHE A 430 13.35 23.08 -8.31
CA PHE A 430 12.85 23.94 -7.23
C PHE A 430 13.31 23.47 -5.85
N LEU A 431 13.49 24.43 -4.94
CA LEU A 431 13.37 24.18 -3.50
C LEU A 431 11.89 24.26 -3.15
N THR A 432 11.36 23.24 -2.49
CA THR A 432 9.93 23.15 -2.16
C THR A 432 9.72 23.01 -0.65
N PRO A 433 8.53 23.33 -0.12
CA PRO A 433 8.24 23.15 1.31
C PRO A 433 8.46 21.70 1.76
N ARG A 434 9.02 21.51 2.95
CA ARG A 434 9.41 20.19 3.47
C ARG A 434 8.29 19.15 3.51
N HIS A 435 7.07 19.60 3.82
CA HIS A 435 5.91 18.74 4.08
C HIS A 435 5.07 18.42 2.83
N GLN A 436 5.37 18.98 1.66
CA GLN A 436 4.63 18.65 0.44
C GLN A 436 5.00 17.25 -0.09
N GLN A 437 4.12 16.61 -0.88
CA GLN A 437 4.40 15.31 -1.52
C GLN A 437 3.99 15.23 -3.00
N THR A 438 3.43 16.31 -3.56
CA THR A 438 2.71 16.29 -4.85
C THR A 438 3.22 17.34 -5.84
N PHE A 439 4.34 18.00 -5.56
CA PHE A 439 4.89 19.03 -6.45
C PHE A 439 5.13 18.49 -7.87
N LYS A 440 5.84 17.37 -8.01
CA LYS A 440 6.06 16.71 -9.31
C LYS A 440 4.76 16.35 -10.04
N TRP A 441 3.73 15.97 -9.29
CA TRP A 441 2.45 15.56 -9.84
C TRP A 441 1.73 16.73 -10.52
N TYR A 442 1.68 17.90 -9.87
CA TYR A 442 0.94 19.06 -10.37
C TYR A 442 1.81 20.03 -11.19
N ALA A 443 3.05 20.28 -10.75
CA ALA A 443 3.95 21.23 -11.40
C ALA A 443 4.71 20.61 -12.59
N GLU A 444 4.86 19.29 -12.62
CA GLU A 444 5.71 18.60 -13.62
C GLU A 444 7.11 19.21 -13.71
N ARG A 445 7.68 19.55 -12.55
CA ARG A 445 9.04 20.06 -12.38
C ARG A 445 9.79 19.23 -11.35
N ALA A 446 11.11 19.26 -11.45
CA ALA A 446 11.98 18.59 -10.49
C ALA A 446 12.07 19.40 -9.20
N GLU A 447 12.31 18.71 -8.08
CA GLU A 447 12.64 19.33 -6.81
C GLU A 447 13.99 18.80 -6.30
N VAL A 448 14.67 19.60 -5.47
CA VAL A 448 15.97 19.22 -4.93
C VAL A 448 15.86 17.97 -4.05
N VAL A 449 14.88 17.96 -3.14
CA VAL A 449 14.63 16.86 -2.20
C VAL A 449 13.24 16.97 -1.57
N ASN A 450 12.65 15.81 -1.27
CA ASN A 450 11.34 15.67 -0.64
C ASN A 450 11.39 14.66 0.52
N TRP A 451 10.64 14.87 1.60
CA TRP A 451 10.61 13.89 2.71
C TRP A 451 9.96 12.56 2.31
N LYS A 452 8.85 12.59 1.56
CA LYS A 452 8.11 11.38 1.15
C LYS A 452 8.93 10.51 0.20
N ASP A 453 9.52 11.14 -0.80
CA ASP A 453 10.17 10.48 -1.94
C ASP A 453 11.61 10.08 -1.68
N VAL A 454 11.78 8.85 -1.19
CA VAL A 454 13.08 8.30 -0.83
C VAL A 454 13.56 7.29 -1.89
N PRO A 455 14.75 7.48 -2.47
CA PRO A 455 15.34 6.52 -3.41
C PRO A 455 15.58 5.13 -2.79
N GLN A 456 15.60 4.11 -3.64
CA GLN A 456 15.71 2.71 -3.21
C GLN A 456 17.12 2.12 -3.40
N ASP A 457 18.00 2.78 -4.17
CA ASP A 457 19.42 2.45 -4.27
C ASP A 457 20.27 3.25 -3.27
N ALA A 458 21.38 2.66 -2.80
CA ALA A 458 22.21 3.24 -1.75
C ALA A 458 22.81 4.60 -2.14
N LYS A 459 23.32 4.74 -3.36
CA LYS A 459 23.95 5.98 -3.85
C LYS A 459 22.96 7.14 -3.81
N SER A 460 21.78 6.95 -4.40
CA SER A 460 20.75 7.99 -4.42
C SER A 460 20.16 8.24 -3.03
N LEU A 461 20.10 7.23 -2.16
CA LEU A 461 19.66 7.39 -0.77
C LEU A 461 20.62 8.27 0.04
N PHE A 462 21.93 8.09 -0.10
CA PHE A 462 22.91 8.95 0.56
C PHE A 462 22.85 10.39 0.05
N GLU A 463 22.69 10.56 -1.25
CA GLU A 463 22.51 11.88 -1.84
C GLU A 463 21.19 12.53 -1.36
N TRP A 464 20.12 11.76 -1.21
CA TRP A 464 18.86 12.22 -0.64
C TRP A 464 19.04 12.69 0.81
N ASP A 465 19.70 11.89 1.65
CA ASP A 465 19.95 12.21 3.06
C ASP A 465 20.79 13.49 3.20
N ARG A 466 21.87 13.59 2.40
CA ARG A 466 22.72 14.78 2.33
C ARG A 466 21.93 16.02 1.90
N ARG A 467 21.15 15.94 0.81
CA ARG A 467 20.32 17.06 0.34
C ARG A 467 19.29 17.48 1.38
N PHE A 468 18.70 16.51 2.08
CA PHE A 468 17.69 16.79 3.09
C PHE A 468 18.30 17.51 4.30
N ALA A 469 19.44 17.04 4.81
CA ALA A 469 20.17 17.69 5.90
C ALA A 469 20.70 19.08 5.51
N ASP A 470 21.12 19.25 4.25
CA ASP A 470 21.59 20.52 3.71
C ASP A 470 20.46 21.55 3.62
N VAL A 471 19.31 21.19 3.04
CA VAL A 471 18.18 22.10 2.76
C VAL A 471 17.34 22.37 4.03
N PHE A 472 17.19 21.38 4.90
CA PHE A 472 16.37 21.44 6.11
C PHE A 472 17.18 21.12 7.38
N PRO A 473 18.18 21.95 7.73
CA PRO A 473 19.09 21.64 8.83
C PRO A 473 18.39 21.71 10.18
N THR A 474 18.83 20.88 11.14
CA THR A 474 18.27 20.81 12.51
C THR A 474 18.25 22.15 13.22
N ARG A 475 19.27 23.00 13.01
CA ARG A 475 19.35 24.36 13.58
C ARG A 475 18.20 25.29 13.16
N LEU A 476 17.47 24.97 12.09
CA LEU A 476 16.31 25.72 11.59
C LEU A 476 14.98 24.97 11.88
N GLY A 477 14.99 24.01 12.79
CA GLY A 477 13.81 23.24 13.17
C GLY A 477 13.37 22.20 12.13
N THR A 478 14.22 21.86 11.15
CA THR A 478 13.97 20.83 10.11
C THR A 478 12.82 21.09 9.13
N ILE A 479 12.18 22.27 9.20
CA ILE A 479 11.05 22.64 8.32
C ILE A 479 11.42 23.80 7.40
N ARG A 480 12.24 24.74 7.89
CA ARG A 480 12.59 25.97 7.17
C ARG A 480 13.82 25.77 6.30
N VAL A 481 13.78 26.37 5.11
CA VAL A 481 14.96 26.61 4.27
C VAL A 481 15.68 27.86 4.76
N THR A 482 17.00 27.90 4.66
CA THR A 482 17.79 29.09 5.02
C THR A 482 17.47 30.28 4.10
N ILE A 483 17.50 31.49 4.67
CA ILE A 483 17.39 32.75 3.92
C ILE A 483 18.77 33.44 3.75
N GLY A 484 19.84 32.78 4.18
CA GLY A 484 21.19 33.32 4.08
C GLY A 484 21.67 33.32 2.63
N TYR A 485 21.95 34.51 2.09
CA TYR A 485 22.34 34.71 0.68
C TYR A 485 23.48 33.79 0.22
N ARG A 486 24.50 33.59 1.06
CA ARG A 486 25.63 32.69 0.76
C ARG A 486 25.16 31.25 0.54
N ALA A 487 24.35 30.71 1.44
CA ALA A 487 23.86 29.34 1.32
C ALA A 487 22.89 29.18 0.13
N LEU A 488 22.08 30.20 -0.15
CA LEU A 488 21.21 30.18 -1.33
C LEU A 488 21.99 30.22 -2.66
N ARG A 489 23.08 30.99 -2.74
CA ARG A 489 24.02 30.93 -3.88
C ARG A 489 24.65 29.55 -4.00
N ASP A 490 25.13 29.00 -2.89
CA ASP A 490 25.71 27.65 -2.88
C ASP A 490 24.70 26.58 -3.36
N TYR A 491 23.41 26.70 -3.00
CA TYR A 491 22.36 25.81 -3.50
C TYR A 491 22.12 26.00 -5.00
N ARG A 492 22.09 27.24 -5.49
CA ARG A 492 21.93 27.54 -6.92
C ARG A 492 23.04 26.89 -7.74
N ASP A 493 24.28 27.00 -7.29
CA ASP A 493 25.44 26.40 -7.97
C ASP A 493 25.45 24.88 -7.87
N ARG A 494 25.18 24.33 -6.67
CA ARG A 494 25.28 22.89 -6.40
C ARG A 494 24.12 22.08 -7.00
N TYR A 495 22.90 22.63 -6.94
CA TYR A 495 21.68 21.91 -7.30
C TYR A 495 21.02 22.44 -8.57
N GLY A 496 21.56 23.50 -9.19
CA GLY A 496 20.97 24.11 -10.38
C GLY A 496 19.59 24.72 -10.11
N VAL A 497 19.32 25.11 -8.86
CA VAL A 497 18.00 25.62 -8.44
C VAL A 497 17.95 27.14 -8.51
N ARG A 498 16.95 27.66 -9.21
CA ARG A 498 16.76 29.10 -9.38
C ARG A 498 15.64 29.67 -8.53
N PHE A 499 14.69 28.82 -8.12
CA PHE A 499 13.49 29.24 -7.42
C PHE A 499 13.28 28.43 -6.13
N MET A 500 12.78 29.11 -5.11
CA MET A 500 12.32 28.51 -3.86
C MET A 500 10.87 28.84 -3.62
N ILE A 501 10.06 27.79 -3.48
CA ILE A 501 8.68 27.87 -3.00
C ILE A 501 8.71 27.77 -1.48
N VAL A 502 8.10 28.72 -0.79
CA VAL A 502 7.97 28.73 0.67
C VAL A 502 6.52 28.73 1.09
N ASP A 503 6.26 28.11 2.24
CA ASP A 503 5.00 28.24 2.96
C ASP A 503 5.07 29.47 3.86
N ARG A 504 4.26 30.49 3.57
CA ARG A 504 4.27 31.80 4.25
C ARG A 504 3.80 31.69 5.70
N ARG A 505 3.02 30.65 6.03
CA ARG A 505 2.63 30.32 7.42
C ARG A 505 3.83 29.85 8.24
N VAL A 506 4.88 29.35 7.59
CA VAL A 506 6.11 28.86 8.24
C VAL A 506 7.18 29.94 8.32
N VAL A 507 7.39 30.69 7.23
CA VAL A 507 8.52 31.62 7.09
C VAL A 507 8.16 33.09 7.26
N GLY A 508 6.86 33.42 7.33
CA GLY A 508 6.35 34.79 7.36
C GLY A 508 5.86 35.27 6.00
N GLU A 509 5.23 36.45 5.99
CA GLU A 509 4.56 37.03 4.82
C GLU A 509 5.54 37.35 3.68
N ASP A 510 6.70 37.92 4.01
CA ASP A 510 7.71 38.37 3.05
C ASP A 510 9.13 37.98 3.49
N LEU A 511 9.95 37.57 2.52
CA LEU A 511 11.38 37.35 2.69
C LEU A 511 12.17 38.48 2.04
N PRO A 512 13.39 38.80 2.52
CA PRO A 512 14.26 39.79 1.90
C PRO A 512 14.93 39.24 0.62
N LEU A 513 14.13 38.71 -0.30
CA LEU A 513 14.48 38.10 -1.58
C LEU A 513 13.53 38.62 -2.66
N VAL A 514 13.89 38.45 -3.94
CA VAL A 514 13.03 38.85 -5.05
C VAL A 514 11.85 37.89 -5.15
N ARG A 515 10.66 38.33 -4.71
CA ARG A 515 9.41 37.60 -4.86
C ARG A 515 8.96 37.67 -6.32
N VAL A 516 8.81 36.52 -6.96
CA VAL A 516 8.35 36.40 -8.36
C VAL A 516 6.92 35.89 -8.46
N TYR A 517 6.39 35.32 -7.37
CA TYR A 517 4.99 34.92 -7.23
C TYR A 517 4.59 34.88 -5.74
N PRO A 518 3.35 35.22 -5.37
CA PRO A 518 2.40 35.94 -6.22
C PRO A 518 2.83 37.40 -6.42
N LEU A 519 2.24 38.08 -7.41
CA LEU A 519 2.46 39.52 -7.59
C LEU A 519 1.80 40.31 -6.46
N GLN A 520 0.54 40.00 -6.18
CA GLN A 520 -0.21 40.52 -5.04
C GLN A 520 -0.38 39.42 -3.99
N SER A 521 -0.20 39.75 -2.71
CA SER A 521 -0.20 38.75 -1.63
C SER A 521 -1.54 38.00 -1.50
N GLU A 522 -2.63 38.62 -1.95
CA GLU A 522 -3.99 38.06 -1.94
C GLU A 522 -4.20 36.96 -2.99
N ASP A 523 -3.41 36.94 -4.07
CA ASP A 523 -3.55 35.93 -5.13
C ASP A 523 -3.20 34.52 -4.63
N ASN A 524 -2.25 34.47 -3.69
CA ASN A 524 -1.81 33.26 -3.00
C ASN A 524 -1.33 33.60 -1.56
N PRO A 525 -2.24 33.60 -0.57
CA PRO A 525 -1.88 33.91 0.81
C PRO A 525 -0.99 32.83 1.44
N THR A 526 -1.01 31.59 0.93
CA THR A 526 -0.30 30.47 1.56
C THR A 526 1.14 30.31 1.07
N TYR A 527 1.38 30.44 -0.23
CA TYR A 527 2.67 30.11 -0.85
C TYR A 527 3.22 31.28 -1.66
N ALA A 528 4.53 31.46 -1.57
CA ALA A 528 5.27 32.42 -2.39
C ALA A 528 6.47 31.75 -3.04
N VAL A 529 6.88 32.28 -4.19
CA VAL A 529 8.09 31.88 -4.90
C VAL A 529 9.07 33.04 -4.93
N TYR A 530 10.30 32.74 -4.55
CA TYR A 530 11.41 33.68 -4.55
C TYR A 530 12.50 33.21 -5.51
N GLU A 531 13.11 34.14 -6.24
CA GLU A 531 14.33 33.86 -7.01
C GLU A 531 15.54 33.83 -6.08
N LEU A 532 16.39 32.81 -6.22
CA LEU A 532 17.63 32.71 -5.47
C LEU A 532 18.67 33.71 -5.98
N PRO A 533 19.42 34.36 -5.08
CA PRO A 533 20.47 35.32 -5.46
C PRO A 533 21.49 34.68 -6.39
N ARG A 534 21.93 35.47 -7.37
CA ARG A 534 23.06 35.13 -8.25
C ARG A 534 24.37 35.26 -7.52
#